data_AF-D1BW75-F1
#
_entry.id   AF-D1BW75-F1
#
_cell.length_a   1.000
_cell.length_b   1.000
_cell.length_c   1.000
_cell.angle_alpha   90.00
_cell.angle_beta   90.00
_cell.angle_gamma   90.00
#
_symmetry.space_group_name_H-M   'P 1'
#
loop_
_entity.id
_entity.type
_entity.pdbx_description
1 polymer ?
#
loop_
_entity_poly.entity_id
_entity_poly.type
_entity_poly.pdbx_seq_one_letter_code
_entity_poly.pdbx_strand_id
1 'polypeptide(L)'
;MTTMARYYDDEASSDVFRSVLPTLASLITAEYAADMAESGEWQEAVEFYLVVAARENIAVPADVIDQVRTVGADLIPAGLTVAQAA
;
A
#
# COMPACT_ATOMS: atom_id res chain seq x y z
N MET A 1 -2.65 -5.46 20.32
CA MET A 1 -1.31 -5.76 19.80
C MET A 1 -1.31 -5.33 18.35
N THR A 2 -0.69 -4.21 18.03
CA THR A 2 -0.49 -3.78 16.65
C THR A 2 0.64 -4.64 16.12
N THR A 3 0.35 -5.63 15.26
CA THR A 3 1.38 -6.33 14.51
C THR A 3 2.08 -5.28 13.67
N MET A 4 3.31 -4.89 14.01
CA MET A 4 4.11 -4.09 13.10
C MET A 4 4.40 -5.01 11.91
N ALA A 5 4.02 -4.58 10.71
CA ALA A 5 4.32 -5.33 9.51
C ALA A 5 5.83 -5.56 9.44
N ARG A 6 6.22 -6.70 8.85
CA ARG A 6 7.63 -6.98 8.61
C ARG A 6 8.17 -5.87 7.69
N TYR A 7 9.39 -5.41 7.95
CA TYR A 7 10.09 -4.53 7.02
C TYR A 7 10.73 -5.35 5.89
N TYR A 8 10.47 -4.97 4.64
CA TYR A 8 10.90 -5.61 3.40
C TYR A 8 11.81 -4.65 2.62
N ASP A 9 13.12 -4.81 2.79
CA ASP A 9 14.17 -3.90 2.27
C ASP A 9 14.95 -4.49 1.08
N ASP A 10 14.42 -5.49 0.41
CA ASP A 10 15.05 -6.00 -0.81
C ASP A 10 14.61 -5.20 -2.05
N GLU A 11 15.46 -5.21 -3.08
CA GLU A 11 15.24 -4.44 -4.32
C GLU A 11 13.92 -4.82 -5.02
N ALA A 12 13.54 -6.11 -4.99
CA ALA A 12 12.32 -6.57 -5.63
C ALA A 12 11.07 -6.08 -4.87
N SER A 13 11.09 -6.11 -3.54
CA SER A 13 10.03 -5.52 -2.71
C SER A 13 9.90 -4.01 -2.95
N SER A 14 11.03 -3.31 -3.00
CA SER A 14 11.08 -1.88 -3.31
C SER A 14 10.52 -1.52 -4.69
N ASP A 15 10.81 -2.33 -5.71
CA ASP A 15 10.25 -2.17 -7.05
C ASP A 15 8.72 -2.29 -7.06
N VAL A 16 8.18 -3.24 -6.30
CA VAL A 16 6.73 -3.42 -6.14
C VAL A 16 6.11 -2.21 -5.42
N PHE A 17 6.72 -1.70 -4.35
CA PHE A 17 6.18 -0.51 -3.68
C PHE A 17 6.15 0.70 -4.61
N ARG A 18 7.24 0.95 -5.33
CA ARG A 18 7.30 2.03 -6.32
C ARG A 18 6.30 1.86 -7.46
N SER A 19 6.00 0.63 -7.89
CA SER A 19 5.04 0.38 -8.97
C SER A 19 3.60 0.70 -8.56
N VAL A 20 3.22 0.42 -7.30
CA VAL A 20 1.83 0.58 -6.84
C VAL A 20 1.52 1.98 -6.30
N LEU A 21 2.54 2.72 -5.83
CA LEU A 21 2.38 4.04 -5.24
C LEU A 21 1.60 5.05 -6.11
N PRO A 22 1.84 5.17 -7.43
CA PRO A 22 1.07 6.08 -8.28
C PRO A 22 -0.43 5.77 -8.30
N THR A 23 -0.81 4.49 -8.32
CA THR A 23 -2.21 4.08 -8.29
C THR A 23 -2.83 4.42 -6.93
N LEU A 24 -2.14 4.13 -5.82
CA LEU A 24 -2.63 4.47 -4.48
C LEU A 24 -2.79 5.98 -4.29
N ALA A 25 -1.80 6.77 -4.73
CA ALA A 25 -1.83 8.23 -4.67
C ALA A 25 -2.94 8.84 -5.55
N SER A 26 -3.33 8.18 -6.64
CA SER A 26 -4.45 8.62 -7.49
C SER A 26 -5.82 8.41 -6.84
N LEU A 27 -5.93 7.45 -5.92
CA LEU A 27 -7.17 7.08 -5.23
C LEU A 27 -7.35 7.84 -3.92
N ILE A 28 -6.24 8.22 -3.27
CA ILE A 28 -6.22 8.65 -1.87
C ILE A 28 -5.39 9.93 -1.75
N THR A 29 -6.03 10.99 -1.27
CA THR A 29 -5.33 12.23 -0.95
C THR A 29 -4.72 12.13 0.45
N ALA A 30 -3.44 11.74 0.52
CA ALA A 30 -2.68 11.68 1.76
C ALA A 30 -1.29 12.29 1.57
N GLU A 31 -1.15 13.59 1.83
CA GLU A 31 0.10 14.35 1.65
C GLU A 31 1.27 13.70 2.43
N TYR A 32 1.01 13.26 3.65
CA TYR A 32 2.03 12.58 4.46
C TYR A 32 2.58 11.30 3.81
N ALA A 33 1.74 10.53 3.10
CA ALA A 33 2.21 9.34 2.38
C ALA A 33 2.97 9.68 1.11
N ALA A 34 2.62 10.80 0.46
CA ALA A 34 3.39 11.32 -0.67
C ALA A 34 4.80 11.75 -0.22
N ASP A 35 4.90 12.48 0.90
CA ASP A 35 6.19 12.91 1.45
C ASP A 35 7.10 11.72 1.83
N MET A 36 6.51 10.65 2.40
CA MET A 36 7.23 9.39 2.68
C MET A 36 7.76 8.76 1.39
N ALA A 37 6.92 8.65 0.35
CA ALA A 37 7.32 8.10 -0.93
C ALA A 37 8.46 8.90 -1.60
N GLU A 38 8.40 10.23 -1.52
CA GLU A 38 9.44 11.14 -2.04
C GLU A 38 10.76 11.01 -1.25
N SER A 39 10.67 10.74 0.05
CA SER A 39 11.82 10.53 0.94
C SER A 39 12.45 9.14 0.84
N GLY A 40 11.85 8.22 0.07
CA GLY A 40 12.31 6.85 -0.09
C GLY A 40 11.69 5.84 0.88
N GLU A 41 10.78 6.28 1.75
CA GLU A 41 10.04 5.43 2.70
C GLU A 41 8.85 4.76 1.98
N TRP A 42 9.14 3.94 0.95
CA TRP A 42 8.12 3.42 0.04
C TRP A 42 7.18 2.41 0.70
N GLN A 43 7.70 1.56 1.59
CA GLN A 43 6.86 0.60 2.31
C GLN A 43 5.88 1.34 3.22
N GLU A 44 6.38 2.29 4.02
CA GLU A 44 5.58 3.08 4.94
C GLU A 44 4.51 3.90 4.21
N ALA A 45 4.86 4.46 3.04
CA ALA A 45 3.89 5.14 2.18
C ALA A 45 2.77 4.20 1.71
N VAL A 46 3.10 2.99 1.23
CA VAL A 46 2.11 1.99 0.81
C VAL A 46 1.23 1.57 1.99
N GLU A 47 1.82 1.24 3.14
CA GLU A 47 1.07 0.88 4.35
C GLU A 47 0.10 1.99 4.74
N PHE A 48 0.56 3.24 4.73
CA PHE A 48 -0.27 4.39 5.08
C PHE A 48 -1.46 4.55 4.12
N TYR A 49 -1.21 4.48 2.81
CA TYR A 49 -2.29 4.51 1.82
C TYR A 49 -3.29 3.39 2.04
N LEU A 50 -2.85 2.14 2.24
CA LEU A 50 -3.75 1.01 2.46
C LEU A 50 -4.58 1.18 3.75
N VAL A 51 -3.99 1.72 4.81
CA VAL A 51 -4.70 2.02 6.06
C VAL A 51 -5.77 3.10 5.85
N VAL A 52 -5.45 4.18 5.13
CA VAL A 52 -6.42 5.23 4.79
C VAL A 52 -7.54 4.65 3.92
N ALA A 53 -7.20 3.86 2.91
CA ALA A 53 -8.19 3.20 2.05
C ALA A 53 -9.16 2.33 2.84
N ALA A 54 -8.65 1.50 3.77
CA ALA A 54 -9.49 0.66 4.63
C ALA A 54 -10.37 1.51 5.57
N ARG A 55 -9.81 2.56 6.17
CA ARG A 55 -10.54 3.46 7.08
C ARG A 55 -11.66 4.22 6.36
N GLU A 56 -11.41 4.65 5.13
CA GLU A 56 -12.34 5.45 4.33
C GLU A 56 -13.25 4.62 3.42
N ASN A 57 -13.11 3.28 3.46
CA ASN A 57 -13.83 2.34 2.59
C ASN A 57 -13.62 2.64 1.09
N ILE A 58 -12.43 3.11 0.73
CA ILE A 58 -12.01 3.30 -0.66
C ILE A 58 -11.60 1.94 -1.23
N ALA A 59 -12.21 1.55 -2.34
CA ALA A 59 -11.89 0.28 -2.99
C ALA A 59 -10.55 0.37 -3.71
N VAL A 60 -9.62 -0.52 -3.37
CA VAL A 60 -8.30 -0.61 -4.03
C VAL A 60 -8.35 -1.68 -5.12
N PRO A 61 -7.81 -1.41 -6.32
CA PRO A 61 -7.74 -2.40 -7.41
C PRO A 61 -7.09 -3.72 -6.99
N ALA A 62 -7.67 -4.85 -7.41
CA ALA A 62 -7.19 -6.18 -7.05
C ALA A 62 -5.75 -6.44 -7.48
N ASP A 63 -5.32 -5.92 -8.63
CA ASP A 63 -3.96 -6.03 -9.15
C ASP A 63 -2.93 -5.31 -8.25
N VAL A 64 -3.29 -4.19 -7.64
CA VAL A 64 -2.45 -3.51 -6.64
C VAL A 64 -2.30 -4.38 -5.40
N ILE A 65 -3.41 -4.95 -4.92
CA ILE A 65 -3.39 -5.80 -3.73
C ILE A 65 -2.65 -7.11 -3.98
N ASP A 66 -2.80 -7.70 -5.15
CA ASP A 66 -2.09 -8.92 -5.54
C ASP A 66 -0.58 -8.66 -5.59
N GLN A 67 -0.14 -7.52 -6.15
CA GLN A 67 1.26 -7.10 -6.13
C GLN A 67 1.79 -6.94 -4.71
N VAL A 68 1.11 -6.18 -3.84
CA VAL A 68 1.55 -6.02 -2.44
C VAL A 68 1.57 -7.37 -1.71
N ARG A 69 0.63 -8.27 -2.00
CA ARG A 69 0.59 -9.62 -1.41
C ARG A 69 1.80 -10.48 -1.81
N THR A 70 2.41 -10.23 -2.97
CA THR A 70 3.65 -10.94 -3.35
C THR A 70 4.84 -10.59 -2.45
N VAL A 71 4.83 -9.38 -1.88
CA VAL A 71 5.84 -8.93 -0.90
C VAL A 71 5.49 -9.45 0.49
N GLY A 72 4.30 -9.10 0.98
CA GLY A 72 3.86 -9.45 2.33
C GLY A 72 2.36 -9.33 2.50
N ALA A 73 1.68 -10.44 2.78
CA ALA A 73 0.25 -10.43 3.08
C ALA A 73 -0.09 -9.67 4.37
N ASP A 74 0.88 -9.49 5.26
CA ASP A 74 0.76 -8.72 6.50
C ASP A 74 0.65 -7.20 6.27
N LEU A 75 1.06 -6.71 5.10
CA LEU A 75 0.93 -5.31 4.70
C LEU A 75 -0.52 -4.91 4.34
N ILE A 76 -1.41 -5.91 4.16
CA ILE A 76 -2.78 -5.68 3.74
C ILE A 76 -3.66 -5.55 4.99
N PRO A 77 -4.20 -4.35 5.30
CA PRO A 77 -5.01 -4.17 6.49
C PRO A 77 -6.31 -4.96 6.42
N ALA A 78 -6.74 -5.47 7.58
CA ALA A 78 -8.03 -6.13 7.70
C ALA A 78 -9.17 -5.15 7.37
N GLY A 79 -10.15 -5.61 6.61
CA GLY A 79 -11.30 -4.78 6.20
C GLY A 79 -11.05 -3.91 4.98
N LEU A 80 -9.89 -4.02 4.33
CA LEU A 80 -9.65 -3.36 3.05
C LEU A 80 -10.66 -3.84 1.99
N THR A 81 -11.31 -2.88 1.32
CA THR A 81 -12.22 -3.18 0.21
C THR A 81 -11.42 -3.33 -1.07
N VAL A 82 -11.61 -4.46 -1.77
CA VAL A 82 -10.90 -4.75 -3.02
C VAL A 82 -11.85 -4.60 -4.20
N ALA A 83 -11.50 -3.75 -5.17
CA ALA A 83 -12.21 -3.64 -6.43
C ALA A 83 -11.78 -4.80 -7.35
N GLN A 84 -12.73 -5.65 -7.73
CA GLN A 84 -12.50 -6.66 -8.76
C GLN A 84 -12.29 -5.96 -10.10
N ALA A 85 -11.34 -6.45 -10.89
CA ALA A 85 -11.27 -6.06 -12.30
C ALA A 85 -12.57 -6.52 -12.99
N ALA A 86 -13.23 -5.59 -13.68
CA ALA A 86 -14.43 -5.86 -14.48
C ALA A 86 -14.09 -6.62 -15.77
#